data_AF-A0AB37RLJ6-F1
#
_entry.id   AF-A0AB37RLJ6-F1
#
_cell.length_a   1.000
_cell.length_b   1.000
_cell.length_c   1.000
_cell.angle_alpha   90.00
_cell.angle_beta   90.00
_cell.angle_gamma   90.00
#
_symmetry.space_group_name_H-M   'P 1'
#
loop_
_entity.id
_entity.type
_entity.pdbx_description
1 polymer ?
#
loop_
_entity_poly.entity_id
_entity_poly.type
_entity_poly.pdbx_seq_one_letter_code
_entity_poly.pdbx_strand_id
1 'polypeptide(L)'
;MLNLQNVDHYEVNDIDVKRTLNTEVLVIGAGNAGMMAAAAAAEKQAQVTVIEKEDSINLLRLGLGGVGTNAQKRAGLTINKYDLVEYLASFAQHNVDEGLIYHWANHSAEAVNWVEDNILKPHGAHLRSEPDAMVTSSAYTGFPTENDPTIDDKTFASYGQWFQEKVESMGVNLRFKTALIKLLTINGQVSGAIVKDLSNGEYIQINASKGVILCTGGYSANKQLLKEWNPLALKKNVYNDSPRSNGAGITSALNIGAIKDEEPAECIFDRGLVPIGTKTDDMYVQTATYKDWLWLGSHPLLKLNMRGQRFANESVPYQFIVNAASKQPGYLYAMIWDDNFEEYAKQFHMVGCARVGFPGYMASAEKLREDTQQYVDKGLVVKADTIEELAQHLQLPVANVAASVKRNNELVNDNIDKDFGKEAYRLTSVNKKPYYGCILGGRILCTFDGLRINKQMEVMDNQYHAIPHLYAAGNDSGGFFFGSYPDRVPGLAASHAQTFGRLAGQQAAQN
;
A
#
# COMPACT_ATOMS: atom_id res chain seq x y z
N MET A 1 -21.22 22.98 -7.43
CA MET A 1 -20.84 21.95 -8.42
C MET A 1 -19.36 22.12 -8.68
N LEU A 2 -18.53 21.24 -8.12
CA LEU A 2 -17.09 21.22 -8.42
C LEU A 2 -16.94 20.83 -9.89
N ASN A 3 -16.20 21.65 -10.64
CA ASN A 3 -15.82 21.34 -12.01
C ASN A 3 -14.66 20.33 -11.94
N LEU A 4 -14.95 19.09 -11.53
CA LEU A 4 -14.02 17.97 -11.52
C LEU A 4 -13.78 17.56 -12.98
N GLN A 5 -13.01 18.39 -13.70
CA GLN A 5 -12.43 17.97 -14.96
C GLN A 5 -11.69 16.66 -14.70
N ASN A 6 -11.93 15.63 -15.53
CA ASN A 6 -11.13 14.42 -15.48
C ASN A 6 -9.65 14.80 -15.44
N VAL A 7 -8.88 14.06 -14.66
CA VAL A 7 -7.49 14.35 -14.27
C VAL A 7 -6.55 14.65 -15.46
N ASP A 8 -6.98 14.26 -16.66
CA ASP A 8 -6.25 14.41 -17.92
C ASP A 8 -6.78 15.58 -18.81
N HIS A 9 -7.56 16.52 -18.28
CA HIS A 9 -8.04 17.73 -18.97
C HIS A 9 -8.76 17.50 -20.32
N TYR A 10 -9.61 16.49 -20.41
CA TYR A 10 -10.43 16.28 -21.61
C TYR A 10 -11.67 17.19 -21.59
N GLU A 11 -11.82 18.07 -22.57
CA GLU A 11 -13.11 18.75 -22.82
C GLU A 11 -14.15 17.70 -23.25
N VAL A 12 -15.14 17.46 -22.38
CA VAL A 12 -16.03 16.29 -22.43
C VAL A 12 -17.11 16.38 -23.52
N ASN A 13 -17.33 17.57 -24.09
CA ASN A 13 -18.50 17.85 -24.91
C ASN A 13 -18.36 17.49 -26.40
N ASP A 14 -17.15 17.20 -26.89
CA ASP A 14 -16.91 16.81 -28.29
C ASP A 14 -15.84 15.72 -28.42
N ILE A 15 -15.99 14.62 -27.67
CA ILE A 15 -15.09 13.47 -27.86
C ILE A 15 -15.47 12.75 -29.16
N ASP A 16 -14.61 12.86 -30.18
CA ASP A 16 -14.73 12.15 -31.46
C ASP A 16 -14.38 10.66 -31.28
N VAL A 17 -15.43 9.87 -31.01
CA VAL A 17 -15.34 8.41 -30.85
C VAL A 17 -15.11 7.75 -32.20
N LYS A 18 -13.96 7.07 -32.36
CA LYS A 18 -13.57 6.41 -33.62
C LYS A 18 -14.19 5.04 -33.81
N ARG A 19 -14.52 4.36 -32.72
CA ARG A 19 -15.13 3.02 -32.74
C ARG A 19 -15.85 2.69 -31.44
N THR A 20 -16.78 1.74 -31.55
CA THR A 20 -17.55 1.20 -30.43
C THR A 20 -17.26 -0.29 -30.28
N LEU A 21 -16.96 -0.71 -29.05
CA LEU A 21 -16.79 -2.11 -28.66
C LEU A 21 -17.91 -2.49 -27.69
N ASN A 22 -18.21 -3.79 -27.60
CA ASN A 22 -19.19 -4.31 -26.65
C ASN A 22 -18.53 -5.40 -25.80
N THR A 23 -18.93 -5.47 -24.54
CA THR A 23 -18.57 -6.51 -23.58
C THR A 23 -19.74 -6.69 -22.62
N GLU A 24 -19.78 -7.78 -21.86
CA GLU A 24 -20.77 -7.91 -20.78
C GLU A 24 -20.27 -7.21 -19.52
N VAL A 25 -19.03 -7.50 -19.12
CA VAL A 25 -18.37 -6.87 -17.97
C VAL A 25 -17.12 -6.12 -18.43
N LEU A 26 -17.02 -4.84 -18.09
CA LEU A 26 -15.83 -4.02 -18.31
C LEU A 26 -15.10 -3.83 -16.98
N VAL A 27 -13.86 -4.31 -16.91
CA VAL A 27 -12.97 -4.09 -15.75
C VAL A 27 -11.95 -3.02 -16.12
N ILE A 28 -11.76 -2.04 -15.24
CA ILE A 28 -10.86 -0.91 -15.47
C ILE A 28 -9.70 -0.98 -14.48
N GLY A 29 -8.51 -1.33 -14.99
CA GLY A 29 -7.28 -1.55 -14.23
C GLY A 29 -6.96 -3.04 -14.10
N ALA A 30 -5.72 -3.43 -14.38
CA ALA A 30 -5.25 -4.82 -14.37
C ALA A 30 -4.41 -5.17 -13.12
N GLY A 31 -4.63 -4.50 -11.99
CA GLY A 31 -4.00 -4.84 -10.71
C GLY A 31 -4.61 -6.07 -10.02
N ASN A 32 -4.21 -6.33 -8.76
CA ASN A 32 -4.73 -7.45 -7.95
C ASN A 32 -6.27 -7.57 -7.96
N ALA A 33 -6.98 -6.44 -7.84
CA ALA A 33 -8.44 -6.42 -7.87
C ALA A 33 -9.01 -6.74 -9.26
N GLY A 34 -8.51 -6.05 -10.30
CA GLY A 34 -9.03 -6.19 -11.66
C GLY A 34 -8.83 -7.59 -12.23
N MET A 35 -7.67 -8.19 -12.02
CA MET A 35 -7.39 -9.54 -12.51
C MET A 35 -8.26 -10.59 -11.82
N MET A 36 -8.49 -10.46 -10.51
CA MET A 36 -9.42 -11.32 -9.78
C MET A 36 -10.88 -11.11 -10.21
N ALA A 37 -11.29 -9.86 -10.46
CA ALA A 37 -12.63 -9.54 -10.96
C ALA A 37 -12.87 -10.13 -12.36
N ALA A 38 -11.89 -9.98 -13.26
CA ALA A 38 -11.96 -10.50 -14.61
C ALA A 38 -12.05 -12.03 -14.62
N ALA A 39 -11.19 -12.70 -13.84
CA ALA A 39 -11.25 -14.15 -13.69
C ALA A 39 -12.62 -14.59 -13.17
N ALA A 40 -13.12 -13.96 -12.10
CA ALA A 40 -14.38 -14.34 -11.47
C ALA A 40 -15.61 -14.14 -12.38
N ALA A 41 -15.64 -13.06 -13.17
CA ALA A 41 -16.68 -12.82 -14.15
C ALA A 41 -16.60 -13.84 -15.31
N ALA A 42 -15.39 -14.16 -15.78
CA ALA A 42 -15.20 -15.16 -16.82
C ALA A 42 -15.54 -16.60 -16.35
N GLU A 43 -15.34 -16.94 -15.07
CA GLU A 43 -15.83 -18.20 -14.47
C GLU A 43 -17.36 -18.33 -14.53
N LYS A 44 -18.06 -17.20 -14.60
CA LYS A 44 -19.52 -17.12 -14.82
C LYS A 44 -19.89 -17.01 -16.31
N GLN A 45 -18.94 -17.28 -17.20
CA GLN A 45 -19.10 -17.26 -18.65
C GLN A 45 -19.46 -15.88 -19.23
N ALA A 46 -19.18 -14.80 -18.50
CA ALA A 46 -19.37 -13.45 -19.04
C ALA A 46 -18.28 -13.10 -20.06
N GLN A 47 -18.63 -12.32 -21.10
CA GLN A 47 -17.65 -11.68 -21.97
C GLN A 47 -17.00 -10.51 -21.22
N VAL A 48 -15.71 -10.64 -20.92
CA VAL A 48 -14.97 -9.66 -20.12
C VAL A 48 -13.94 -8.93 -20.97
N THR A 49 -13.93 -7.61 -20.86
CA THR A 49 -12.84 -6.76 -21.33
C THR A 49 -12.17 -6.10 -20.13
N VAL A 50 -10.84 -6.17 -20.06
CA VAL A 50 -10.04 -5.41 -19.09
C VAL A 50 -9.29 -4.33 -19.85
N ILE A 51 -9.34 -3.09 -19.37
CA ILE A 51 -8.48 -2.01 -19.86
C ILE A 51 -7.41 -1.66 -18.82
N GLU A 52 -6.19 -1.44 -19.27
CA GLU A 52 -5.05 -1.03 -18.45
C GLU A 52 -4.34 0.10 -19.18
N LYS A 53 -4.07 1.21 -18.49
CA LYS A 53 -3.44 2.38 -19.11
C LYS A 53 -1.95 2.16 -19.36
N GLU A 54 -1.35 1.28 -18.58
CA GLU A 54 0.04 0.90 -18.73
C GLU A 54 0.21 -0.13 -19.86
N ASP A 55 1.44 -0.40 -20.26
CA ASP A 55 1.73 -1.31 -21.37
C ASP A 55 1.78 -2.80 -20.99
N SER A 56 1.59 -3.09 -19.71
CA SER A 56 1.68 -4.42 -19.11
C SER A 56 0.88 -4.47 -17.82
N ILE A 57 0.63 -5.68 -17.30
CA ILE A 57 0.20 -5.86 -15.92
C ILE A 57 1.35 -5.39 -15.04
N ASN A 58 1.20 -4.18 -14.52
CA ASN A 58 2.13 -3.69 -13.51
C ASN A 58 1.99 -4.48 -12.21
N LEU A 59 2.99 -4.32 -11.35
CA LEU A 59 3.12 -4.88 -10.00
C LEU A 59 1.84 -5.49 -9.37
N LEU A 60 1.67 -6.82 -9.51
CA LEU A 60 0.81 -7.57 -8.60
C LEU A 60 1.52 -7.66 -7.24
N ARG A 61 0.85 -7.16 -6.20
CA ARG A 61 1.39 -7.21 -4.84
C ARG A 61 1.46 -8.67 -4.37
N LEU A 62 2.60 -8.99 -3.76
CA LEU A 62 2.81 -10.23 -3.01
C LEU A 62 2.30 -10.05 -1.58
N GLY A 63 2.34 -11.11 -0.78
CA GLY A 63 1.87 -11.07 0.59
C GLY A 63 0.36 -11.04 0.66
N LEU A 64 -0.28 -12.22 0.65
CA LEU A 64 -1.72 -12.33 0.53
C LEU A 64 -2.34 -12.62 1.90
N GLY A 65 -2.95 -11.62 2.52
CA GLY A 65 -3.63 -11.77 3.80
C GLY A 65 -4.87 -12.68 3.71
N GLY A 66 -5.11 -13.57 4.66
CA GLY A 66 -6.36 -14.34 4.69
C GLY A 66 -6.70 -14.86 6.08
N VAL A 67 -7.92 -15.40 6.20
CA VAL A 67 -8.42 -16.02 7.44
C VAL A 67 -8.91 -17.43 7.14
N GLY A 68 -8.10 -18.43 7.50
CA GLY A 68 -8.40 -19.85 7.26
C GLY A 68 -7.97 -20.36 5.88
N THR A 69 -6.89 -19.81 5.31
CA THR A 69 -6.34 -20.26 4.02
C THR A 69 -5.79 -21.69 4.12
N ASN A 70 -5.60 -22.36 2.98
CA ASN A 70 -4.97 -23.67 2.94
C ASN A 70 -3.52 -23.62 3.43
N ALA A 71 -2.79 -22.55 3.11
CA ALA A 71 -1.44 -22.31 3.61
C ALA A 71 -1.40 -22.15 5.15
N GLN A 72 -2.34 -21.42 5.75
CA GLN A 72 -2.46 -21.30 7.20
C GLN A 72 -2.77 -22.65 7.86
N LYS A 73 -3.68 -23.43 7.26
CA LYS A 73 -3.99 -24.79 7.76
C LYS A 73 -2.77 -25.70 7.70
N ARG A 74 -1.99 -25.67 6.60
CA ARG A 74 -0.73 -26.43 6.49
C ARG A 74 0.30 -26.01 7.54
N ALA A 75 0.32 -24.72 7.91
CA ALA A 75 1.18 -24.18 8.95
C ALA A 75 0.63 -24.38 10.39
N GLY A 76 -0.54 -25.00 10.56
CA GLY A 76 -1.16 -25.19 11.87
C GLY A 76 -1.70 -23.90 12.51
N LEU A 77 -1.94 -22.85 11.71
CA LEU A 77 -2.39 -21.55 12.19
C LEU A 77 -3.91 -21.45 12.25
N THR A 78 -4.41 -20.91 13.36
CA THR A 78 -5.81 -20.55 13.54
C THR A 78 -5.89 -19.09 13.95
N ILE A 79 -6.60 -18.29 13.16
CA ILE A 79 -6.84 -16.87 13.44
C ILE A 79 -8.28 -16.74 13.93
N ASN A 80 -8.46 -16.16 15.13
CA ASN A 80 -9.79 -15.80 15.58
C ASN A 80 -10.26 -14.57 14.78
N LYS A 81 -11.21 -14.79 13.87
CA LYS A 81 -11.73 -13.71 13.02
C LYS A 81 -12.41 -12.60 13.81
N TYR A 82 -13.04 -12.91 14.94
CA TYR A 82 -13.73 -11.90 15.75
C TYR A 82 -12.71 -10.95 16.40
N ASP A 83 -11.64 -11.49 16.99
CA ASP A 83 -10.56 -10.68 17.57
C ASP A 83 -9.85 -9.84 16.48
N LEU A 84 -9.66 -10.40 15.28
CA LEU A 84 -9.07 -9.68 14.16
C LEU A 84 -9.96 -8.54 13.67
N VAL A 85 -11.25 -8.78 13.46
CA VAL A 85 -12.19 -7.74 13.01
C VAL A 85 -12.30 -6.65 14.06
N GLU A 86 -12.45 -7.01 15.34
CA GLU A 86 -12.48 -6.05 16.44
C GLU A 86 -11.19 -5.23 16.50
N TYR A 87 -10.02 -5.86 16.36
CA TYR A 87 -8.74 -5.15 16.28
C TYR A 87 -8.72 -4.15 15.13
N LEU A 88 -9.13 -4.53 13.92
CA LEU A 88 -9.14 -3.65 12.75
C LEU A 88 -10.11 -2.48 12.93
N ALA A 89 -11.31 -2.73 13.46
CA ALA A 89 -12.30 -1.70 13.74
C ALA A 89 -11.81 -0.73 14.83
N SER A 90 -11.32 -1.26 15.95
CA SER A 90 -10.72 -0.47 17.05
C SER A 90 -9.51 0.34 16.60
N PHE A 91 -8.62 -0.24 15.79
CA PHE A 91 -7.47 0.47 15.20
C PHE A 91 -7.92 1.66 14.35
N ALA A 92 -9.00 1.49 13.60
CA ALA A 92 -9.65 2.55 12.82
C ALA A 92 -10.51 3.50 13.66
N GLN A 93 -10.56 3.36 14.99
CA GLN A 93 -11.47 4.10 15.87
C GLN A 93 -12.94 3.97 15.40
N HIS A 94 -13.30 2.82 14.83
CA HIS A 94 -14.57 2.52 14.17
C HIS A 94 -14.97 3.45 13.01
N ASN A 95 -14.03 4.19 12.41
CA ASN A 95 -14.27 4.97 11.18
C ASN A 95 -14.22 4.10 9.91
N VAL A 96 -14.77 2.90 9.99
CA VAL A 96 -14.78 1.87 8.94
C VAL A 96 -16.14 1.20 8.91
N ASP A 97 -16.51 0.63 7.77
CA ASP A 97 -17.62 -0.29 7.66
C ASP A 97 -17.17 -1.67 8.14
N GLU A 98 -17.45 -1.98 9.41
CA GLU A 98 -17.12 -3.27 10.00
C GLU A 98 -17.78 -4.44 9.24
N GLY A 99 -18.92 -4.20 8.58
CA GLY A 99 -19.57 -5.16 7.72
C GLY A 99 -18.71 -5.55 6.52
N LEU A 100 -17.95 -4.62 5.94
CA LEU A 100 -16.97 -4.90 4.89
C LEU A 100 -15.74 -5.65 5.42
N ILE A 101 -15.31 -5.36 6.66
CA ILE A 101 -14.22 -6.11 7.31
C ILE A 101 -14.62 -7.58 7.53
N TYR A 102 -15.82 -7.83 8.06
CA TYR A 102 -16.37 -9.19 8.14
C TYR A 102 -16.50 -9.84 6.77
N HIS A 103 -16.91 -9.08 5.75
CA HIS A 103 -17.04 -9.61 4.40
C HIS A 103 -15.70 -10.10 3.88
N TRP A 104 -14.64 -9.29 3.99
CA TRP A 104 -13.29 -9.74 3.67
C TRP A 104 -12.86 -10.96 4.52
N ALA A 105 -13.04 -10.93 5.84
CA ALA A 105 -12.61 -12.02 6.71
C ALA A 105 -13.29 -13.35 6.33
N ASN A 106 -14.57 -13.32 5.94
CA ASN A 106 -15.32 -14.51 5.55
C ASN A 106 -14.98 -15.03 4.14
N HIS A 107 -14.48 -14.18 3.23
CA HIS A 107 -14.24 -14.53 1.83
C HIS A 107 -12.75 -14.56 1.43
N SER A 108 -11.85 -14.06 2.27
CA SER A 108 -10.42 -13.94 1.97
C SER A 108 -9.76 -15.30 1.70
N ALA A 109 -10.11 -16.34 2.47
CA ALA A 109 -9.57 -17.68 2.23
C ALA A 109 -9.93 -18.22 0.85
N GLU A 110 -11.15 -18.01 0.37
CA GLU A 110 -11.57 -18.45 -0.97
C GLU A 110 -10.71 -17.75 -2.04
N ALA A 111 -10.60 -16.42 -1.97
CA ALA A 111 -9.87 -15.63 -2.95
C ALA A 111 -8.37 -15.99 -2.96
N VAL A 112 -7.75 -16.10 -1.78
CA VAL A 112 -6.32 -16.43 -1.64
C VAL A 112 -6.03 -17.86 -2.10
N ASN A 113 -6.88 -18.83 -1.74
CA ASN A 113 -6.73 -20.20 -2.20
C ASN A 113 -6.93 -20.32 -3.71
N TRP A 114 -7.82 -19.51 -4.30
CA TRP A 114 -8.00 -19.49 -5.75
C TRP A 114 -6.71 -19.12 -6.48
N VAL A 115 -5.96 -18.12 -5.98
CA VAL A 115 -4.64 -17.75 -6.53
C VAL A 115 -3.65 -18.90 -6.39
N GLU A 116 -3.59 -19.55 -5.22
CA GLU A 116 -2.74 -20.73 -5.03
C GLU A 116 -3.06 -21.85 -6.03
N ASP A 117 -4.34 -22.21 -6.14
CA ASP A 117 -4.78 -23.39 -6.90
C ASP A 117 -4.71 -23.18 -8.41
N ASN A 118 -5.06 -21.98 -8.89
CA ASN A 118 -5.21 -21.71 -10.31
C ASN A 118 -4.02 -21.00 -10.95
N ILE A 119 -3.20 -20.31 -10.15
CA ILE A 119 -2.07 -19.50 -10.65
C ILE A 119 -0.73 -20.07 -10.20
N LEU A 120 -0.57 -20.45 -8.94
CA LEU A 120 0.74 -20.87 -8.42
C LEU A 120 1.03 -22.35 -8.68
N LYS A 121 0.13 -23.24 -8.25
CA LYS A 121 0.33 -24.70 -8.35
C LYS A 121 0.59 -25.21 -9.76
N PRO A 122 -0.09 -24.71 -10.82
CA PRO A 122 0.21 -25.14 -12.19
C PRO A 122 1.65 -24.84 -12.64
N HIS A 123 2.33 -23.91 -11.96
CA HIS A 123 3.70 -23.50 -12.24
C HIS A 123 4.70 -23.98 -11.17
N GLY A 124 4.31 -24.92 -10.31
CA GLY A 124 5.18 -25.48 -9.28
C GLY A 124 5.44 -24.54 -8.10
N ALA A 125 4.63 -23.50 -7.94
CA ALA A 125 4.67 -22.60 -6.79
C ALA A 125 3.49 -22.87 -5.83
N HIS A 126 3.58 -22.36 -4.62
CA HIS A 126 2.52 -22.46 -3.60
C HIS A 126 2.54 -21.25 -2.66
N LEU A 127 1.54 -21.16 -1.79
CA LEU A 127 1.52 -20.17 -0.72
C LEU A 127 2.14 -20.75 0.56
N ARG A 128 2.97 -19.95 1.23
CA ARG A 128 3.53 -20.25 2.55
C ARG A 128 3.04 -19.22 3.55
N SER A 129 2.47 -19.66 4.67
CA SER A 129 1.99 -18.73 5.70
C SER A 129 3.13 -18.26 6.62
N GLU A 130 2.99 -17.06 7.19
CA GLU A 130 3.91 -16.46 8.16
C GLU A 130 3.40 -16.59 9.61
N PRO A 131 3.67 -17.71 10.33
CA PRO A 131 3.14 -17.93 11.67
C PRO A 131 3.68 -16.96 12.73
N ASP A 132 4.89 -16.44 12.52
CA ASP A 132 5.63 -15.62 13.46
C ASP A 132 5.24 -14.13 13.45
N ALA A 133 4.33 -13.73 12.54
CA ALA A 133 3.66 -12.43 12.61
C ALA A 133 2.67 -12.33 13.78
N MET A 134 2.35 -13.44 14.46
CA MET A 134 1.56 -13.44 15.69
C MET A 134 2.39 -12.91 16.86
N VAL A 135 2.32 -11.60 17.10
CA VAL A 135 3.09 -10.90 18.14
C VAL A 135 2.18 -9.92 18.87
N THR A 136 2.13 -10.01 20.19
CA THR A 136 1.49 -8.99 21.02
C THR A 136 2.53 -8.30 21.88
N SER A 137 2.67 -6.99 21.75
CA SER A 137 3.44 -6.14 22.65
C SER A 137 2.55 -5.06 23.26
N SER A 138 3.11 -4.24 24.16
CA SER A 138 2.41 -3.06 24.67
C SER A 138 2.08 -2.04 23.56
N ALA A 139 2.77 -2.09 22.42
CA ALA A 139 2.59 -1.15 21.32
C ALA A 139 1.55 -1.62 20.29
N TYR A 140 1.34 -2.93 20.11
CA TYR A 140 0.42 -3.47 19.11
C TYR A 140 0.11 -4.97 19.31
N THR A 141 -0.98 -5.41 18.67
CA THR A 141 -1.33 -6.82 18.47
C THR A 141 -1.17 -7.19 17.00
N GLY A 142 -0.50 -8.29 16.71
CA GLY A 142 -0.24 -8.80 15.36
C GLY A 142 -1.02 -10.08 15.07
N PHE A 143 -1.48 -10.19 13.82
CA PHE A 143 -2.26 -11.34 13.34
C PHE A 143 -1.57 -11.97 12.12
N PRO A 144 -1.27 -13.28 12.12
CA PRO A 144 -0.48 -13.95 11.07
C PRO A 144 -1.29 -14.23 9.81
N THR A 145 -1.81 -13.17 9.19
CA THR A 145 -2.71 -13.25 8.04
C THR A 145 -1.98 -13.50 6.73
N GLU A 146 -0.73 -13.06 6.59
CA GLU A 146 0.03 -13.09 5.34
C GLU A 146 0.37 -14.52 4.86
N ASN A 147 0.31 -14.67 3.53
CA ASN A 147 0.71 -15.87 2.81
C ASN A 147 1.56 -15.46 1.60
N ASP A 148 2.80 -15.94 1.55
CA ASP A 148 3.77 -15.61 0.52
C ASP A 148 3.71 -16.59 -0.65
N PRO A 149 3.60 -16.11 -1.90
CA PRO A 149 3.83 -16.95 -3.05
C PRO A 149 5.31 -17.32 -3.14
N THR A 150 5.60 -18.60 -3.19
CA THR A 150 6.96 -19.14 -3.16
C THR A 150 7.11 -20.38 -4.02
N ILE A 151 8.33 -20.66 -4.48
CA ILE A 151 8.67 -21.88 -5.24
C ILE A 151 9.20 -22.98 -4.30
N ASP A 152 9.82 -22.62 -3.19
CA ASP A 152 10.61 -23.53 -2.35
C ASP A 152 10.62 -23.17 -0.85
N ASP A 153 9.64 -22.37 -0.39
CA ASP A 153 9.56 -21.80 0.96
C ASP A 153 10.72 -20.87 1.35
N LYS A 154 11.55 -20.45 0.39
CA LYS A 154 12.72 -19.58 0.60
C LYS A 154 12.88 -18.49 -0.46
N THR A 155 12.16 -18.62 -1.56
CA THR A 155 12.24 -17.73 -2.73
C THR A 155 10.84 -17.28 -3.10
N PHE A 156 10.63 -15.96 -3.24
CA PHE A 156 9.36 -15.42 -3.73
C PHE A 156 9.07 -15.85 -5.16
N ALA A 157 7.82 -16.21 -5.43
CA ALA A 157 7.30 -16.43 -6.78
C ALA A 157 6.58 -15.15 -7.26
N SER A 158 7.08 -14.56 -8.33
CA SER A 158 6.31 -13.55 -9.08
C SER A 158 5.31 -14.29 -9.97
N TYR A 159 4.03 -13.95 -9.84
CA TYR A 159 2.94 -14.70 -10.49
C TYR A 159 2.11 -13.86 -11.48
N GLY A 160 2.52 -12.62 -11.77
CA GLY A 160 1.78 -11.70 -12.65
C GLY A 160 1.59 -12.25 -14.06
N GLN A 161 2.64 -12.79 -14.66
CA GLN A 161 2.58 -13.39 -15.98
C GLN A 161 1.66 -14.63 -16.01
N TRP A 162 1.79 -15.52 -15.02
CA TRP A 162 0.93 -16.71 -14.91
C TRP A 162 -0.54 -16.33 -14.73
N PHE A 163 -0.82 -15.25 -14.00
CA PHE A 163 -2.16 -14.71 -13.87
C PHE A 163 -2.69 -14.21 -15.22
N GLN A 164 -1.88 -13.45 -15.96
CA GLN A 164 -2.24 -12.98 -17.30
C GLN A 164 -2.60 -14.16 -18.22
N GLU A 165 -1.72 -15.14 -18.32
CA GLU A 165 -1.92 -16.35 -19.13
C GLU A 165 -3.22 -17.07 -18.72
N LYS A 166 -3.50 -17.15 -17.41
CA LYS A 166 -4.73 -17.76 -16.92
C LYS A 166 -5.97 -17.02 -17.41
N VAL A 167 -6.06 -15.70 -17.26
CA VAL A 167 -7.28 -14.97 -17.66
C VAL A 167 -7.45 -14.93 -19.18
N GLU A 168 -6.36 -14.83 -19.94
CA GLU A 168 -6.40 -14.92 -21.40
C GLU A 168 -6.92 -16.30 -21.85
N SER A 169 -6.50 -17.38 -21.17
CA SER A 169 -7.01 -18.74 -21.44
C SER A 169 -8.51 -18.91 -21.14
N MET A 170 -9.07 -18.02 -20.32
CA MET A 170 -10.51 -17.97 -19.99
C MET A 170 -11.29 -17.09 -20.98
N GLY A 171 -10.65 -16.52 -22.00
CA GLY A 171 -11.28 -15.68 -23.02
C GLY A 171 -11.42 -14.21 -22.62
N VAL A 172 -10.73 -13.75 -21.57
CA VAL A 172 -10.71 -12.34 -21.17
C VAL A 172 -9.92 -11.52 -22.20
N ASN A 173 -10.51 -10.42 -22.68
CA ASN A 173 -9.86 -9.49 -23.60
C ASN A 173 -9.07 -8.42 -22.83
N LEU A 174 -7.74 -8.56 -22.77
CA LEU A 174 -6.86 -7.57 -22.14
C LEU A 174 -6.44 -6.47 -23.14
N ARG A 175 -6.65 -5.21 -22.75
CA ARG A 175 -6.29 -4.04 -23.56
C ARG A 175 -5.37 -3.11 -22.77
N PHE A 176 -4.07 -3.25 -23.02
CA PHE A 176 -3.04 -2.34 -22.50
C PHE A 176 -3.06 -0.98 -23.22
N LYS A 177 -2.31 -0.01 -22.68
CA LYS A 177 -2.24 1.36 -23.20
C LYS A 177 -3.62 1.97 -23.42
N THR A 178 -4.60 1.64 -22.59
CA THR A 178 -6.00 2.09 -22.72
C THR A 178 -6.45 2.76 -21.43
N ALA A 179 -6.54 4.08 -21.44
CA ALA A 179 -6.89 4.89 -20.26
C ALA A 179 -8.39 5.16 -20.17
N LEU A 180 -8.95 5.07 -18.96
CA LEU A 180 -10.32 5.54 -18.67
C LEU A 180 -10.41 7.05 -18.86
N ILE A 181 -11.43 7.51 -19.57
CA ILE A 181 -11.72 8.93 -19.78
C ILE A 181 -12.97 9.35 -19.04
N LYS A 182 -14.10 8.66 -19.26
CA LYS A 182 -15.35 8.92 -18.51
C LYS A 182 -16.24 7.70 -18.49
N LEU A 183 -17.07 7.57 -17.46
CA LEU A 183 -18.18 6.62 -17.45
C LEU A 183 -19.32 7.11 -18.35
N LEU A 184 -20.07 6.17 -18.91
CA LEU A 184 -21.29 6.42 -19.68
C LEU A 184 -22.50 5.96 -18.87
N THR A 185 -23.58 6.74 -18.92
CA THR A 185 -24.82 6.45 -18.19
C THR A 185 -26.03 6.55 -19.11
N ILE A 186 -26.99 5.64 -18.93
CA ILE A 186 -28.32 5.68 -19.57
C ILE A 186 -29.35 5.58 -18.44
N ASN A 187 -30.20 6.59 -18.28
CA ASN A 187 -31.24 6.63 -17.23
C ASN A 187 -30.71 6.37 -15.80
N GLY A 188 -29.51 6.89 -15.48
CA GLY A 188 -28.86 6.71 -14.17
C GLY A 188 -28.11 5.40 -13.98
N GLN A 189 -28.23 4.45 -14.91
CA GLN A 189 -27.47 3.19 -14.91
C GLN A 189 -26.17 3.37 -15.70
N VAL A 190 -25.05 2.83 -15.19
CA VAL A 190 -23.79 2.81 -15.92
C VAL A 190 -23.87 1.81 -17.07
N SER A 191 -23.56 2.26 -18.29
CA SER A 191 -23.69 1.48 -19.53
C SER A 191 -22.36 1.19 -20.21
N GLY A 192 -21.23 1.64 -19.64
CA GLY A 192 -19.91 1.52 -20.22
C GLY A 192 -18.99 2.70 -19.92
N ALA A 193 -17.99 2.90 -20.76
CA ALA A 193 -17.04 3.99 -20.63
C ALA A 193 -16.53 4.48 -21.99
N ILE A 194 -16.06 5.74 -22.02
CA ILE A 194 -15.13 6.22 -23.04
C ILE A 194 -13.72 6.01 -22.52
N VAL A 195 -12.88 5.48 -23.40
CA VAL A 195 -11.47 5.21 -23.13
C VAL A 195 -10.61 5.86 -24.22
N LYS A 196 -9.34 6.11 -23.92
CA LYS A 196 -8.35 6.59 -24.89
C LYS A 196 -7.28 5.53 -25.09
N ASP A 197 -7.08 5.13 -26.33
CA ASP A 197 -5.95 4.32 -26.75
C ASP A 197 -4.70 5.22 -26.78
N LEU A 198 -3.78 4.99 -25.86
CA LEU A 198 -2.55 5.77 -25.69
C LEU A 198 -1.50 5.43 -26.75
N SER A 199 -1.69 4.38 -27.55
CA SER A 199 -0.78 4.04 -28.63
C SER A 199 -0.98 4.92 -29.87
N ASN A 200 -2.22 5.33 -30.13
CA ASN A 200 -2.58 6.12 -31.31
C ASN A 200 -3.39 7.40 -31.01
N GLY A 201 -3.79 7.61 -29.75
CA GLY A 201 -4.53 8.78 -29.28
C GLY A 201 -6.05 8.72 -29.52
N GLU A 202 -6.58 7.64 -30.09
CA GLU A 202 -8.00 7.53 -30.45
C GLU A 202 -8.91 7.31 -29.23
N TYR A 203 -10.10 7.90 -29.29
CA TYR A 203 -11.16 7.64 -28.33
C TYR A 203 -12.05 6.47 -28.78
N ILE A 204 -12.35 5.59 -27.84
CA ILE A 204 -13.14 4.37 -28.06
C ILE A 204 -14.27 4.36 -27.04
N GLN A 205 -15.47 4.03 -27.50
CA GLN A 205 -16.58 3.71 -26.61
C GLN A 205 -16.59 2.21 -26.35
N ILE A 206 -16.66 1.80 -25.08
CA ILE A 206 -16.87 0.41 -24.69
C ILE A 206 -18.20 0.33 -23.95
N ASN A 207 -19.19 -0.33 -24.56
CA ASN A 207 -20.46 -0.63 -23.89
C ASN A 207 -20.31 -1.88 -23.03
N ALA A 208 -20.86 -1.83 -21.81
CA ALA A 208 -20.89 -2.95 -20.87
C ALA A 208 -22.35 -3.24 -20.49
N SER A 209 -22.86 -4.41 -20.87
CA SER A 209 -24.28 -4.73 -20.67
C SER A 209 -24.64 -5.15 -19.25
N LYS A 210 -23.69 -5.70 -18.48
CA LYS A 210 -23.91 -6.19 -17.11
C LYS A 210 -23.26 -5.34 -16.03
N GLY A 211 -22.11 -4.72 -16.31
CA GLY A 211 -21.48 -3.83 -15.34
C GLY A 211 -20.10 -3.33 -15.69
N VAL A 212 -19.71 -2.23 -15.03
CA VAL A 212 -18.36 -1.67 -15.03
C VAL A 212 -17.76 -1.83 -13.62
N ILE A 213 -16.54 -2.33 -13.53
CA ILE A 213 -15.81 -2.52 -12.27
C ILE A 213 -14.57 -1.63 -12.25
N LEU A 214 -14.52 -0.70 -11.30
CA LEU A 214 -13.40 0.22 -11.08
C LEU A 214 -12.32 -0.44 -10.20
N CYS A 215 -11.14 -0.65 -10.77
CA CYS A 215 -9.96 -1.29 -10.18
C CYS A 215 -8.66 -0.52 -10.50
N THR A 216 -8.77 0.80 -10.70
CA THR A 216 -7.71 1.75 -11.11
C THR A 216 -6.73 2.16 -10.02
N GLY A 217 -7.03 1.81 -8.76
CA GLY A 217 -6.19 2.11 -7.61
C GLY A 217 -6.55 3.45 -6.94
N GLY A 218 -5.59 4.04 -6.23
CA GLY A 218 -5.81 5.28 -5.48
C GLY A 218 -5.55 6.56 -6.28
N TYR A 219 -5.34 7.66 -5.55
CA TYR A 219 -5.11 8.99 -6.12
C TYR A 219 -3.76 9.62 -5.71
N SER A 220 -2.88 8.85 -5.07
CA SER A 220 -1.62 9.37 -4.51
C SER A 220 -0.71 10.06 -5.54
N ALA A 221 -0.75 9.69 -6.82
CA ALA A 221 0.05 10.35 -7.85
C ALA A 221 -0.46 11.76 -8.17
N ASN A 222 -1.72 12.07 -7.86
CA ASN A 222 -2.33 13.35 -8.17
C ASN A 222 -2.17 14.34 -6.99
N LYS A 223 -1.20 15.25 -7.13
CA LYS A 223 -0.94 16.29 -6.11
C LYS A 223 -2.13 17.22 -5.87
N GLN A 224 -2.96 17.48 -6.88
CA GLN A 224 -4.13 18.34 -6.73
C GLN A 224 -5.20 17.64 -5.89
N LEU A 225 -5.48 16.36 -6.17
CA LEU A 225 -6.39 15.56 -5.33
C LEU A 225 -5.84 15.38 -3.91
N LEU A 226 -4.54 15.16 -3.74
CA LEU A 226 -3.93 15.13 -2.40
C LEU A 226 -4.10 16.46 -1.68
N LYS A 227 -3.89 17.61 -2.34
CA LYS A 227 -4.07 18.92 -1.71
C LYS A 227 -5.50 19.13 -1.22
N GLU A 228 -6.48 18.56 -1.91
CA GLU A 228 -7.91 18.70 -1.60
C GLU A 228 -8.37 17.68 -0.55
N TRP A 229 -8.05 16.40 -0.75
CA TRP A 229 -8.61 15.28 0.03
C TRP A 229 -7.69 14.79 1.15
N ASN A 230 -6.37 14.94 1.01
CA ASN A 230 -5.40 14.50 2.01
C ASN A 230 -4.16 15.41 2.08
N PRO A 231 -4.33 16.70 2.46
CA PRO A 231 -3.25 17.68 2.42
C PRO A 231 -2.10 17.33 3.37
N LEU A 232 -2.38 16.56 4.43
CA LEU A 232 -1.35 16.11 5.36
C LEU A 232 -0.44 15.05 4.71
N ALA A 233 -0.97 14.11 3.93
CA ALA A 233 -0.15 13.15 3.19
C ALA A 233 0.79 13.84 2.20
N LEU A 234 0.38 14.95 1.57
CA LEU A 234 1.25 15.73 0.70
C LEU A 234 2.46 16.33 1.45
N LYS A 235 2.27 16.74 2.71
CA LYS A 235 3.32 17.36 3.55
C LYS A 235 4.25 16.35 4.23
N LYS A 236 3.72 15.22 4.70
CA LYS A 236 4.49 14.23 5.45
C LYS A 236 5.19 13.18 4.58
N ASN A 237 5.05 13.27 3.26
CA ASN A 237 5.70 12.38 2.32
C ASN A 237 6.58 13.13 1.33
N VAL A 238 7.76 12.58 1.06
CA VAL A 238 8.74 13.12 0.10
C VAL A 238 8.76 12.33 -1.21
N TYR A 239 8.31 11.07 -1.17
CA TYR A 239 8.18 10.20 -2.35
C TYR A 239 6.79 9.60 -2.50
N ASN A 240 6.44 9.26 -3.74
CA ASN A 240 5.29 8.47 -4.11
C ASN A 240 5.74 7.24 -4.92
N ASP A 241 5.37 6.05 -4.44
CA ASP A 241 5.76 4.77 -5.05
C ASP A 241 4.64 4.12 -5.90
N SER A 242 3.58 4.88 -6.21
CA SER A 242 2.51 4.50 -7.12
C SER A 242 2.23 5.63 -8.12
N PRO A 243 3.19 5.97 -9.01
CA PRO A 243 3.07 7.08 -9.97
C PRO A 243 1.87 6.94 -10.93
N ARG A 244 1.30 5.73 -11.00
CA ARG A 244 0.16 5.37 -11.83
C ARG A 244 -1.18 5.70 -11.17
N SER A 245 -1.25 5.88 -9.86
CA SER A 245 -2.51 6.03 -9.13
C SER A 245 -2.98 7.49 -9.14
N ASN A 246 -3.60 7.93 -10.25
CA ASN A 246 -4.00 9.32 -10.47
C ASN A 246 -5.46 9.63 -10.08
N GLY A 247 -6.22 8.64 -9.59
CA GLY A 247 -7.61 8.82 -9.13
C GLY A 247 -8.66 8.80 -10.25
N ALA A 248 -8.34 8.27 -11.44
CA ALA A 248 -9.25 8.28 -12.59
C ALA A 248 -10.57 7.54 -12.32
N GLY A 249 -10.55 6.36 -11.69
CA GLY A 249 -11.76 5.61 -11.33
C GLY A 249 -12.63 6.37 -10.33
N ILE A 250 -12.05 6.75 -9.19
CA ILE A 250 -12.71 7.55 -8.15
C ILE A 250 -13.36 8.81 -8.74
N THR A 251 -12.60 9.66 -9.44
CA THR A 251 -13.13 10.92 -10.00
C THR A 251 -14.21 10.70 -11.05
N SER A 252 -14.08 9.66 -11.88
CA SER A 252 -15.11 9.32 -12.88
C SER A 252 -16.44 8.92 -12.24
N ALA A 253 -16.41 8.22 -11.11
CA ALA A 253 -17.61 7.85 -10.36
C ALA A 253 -18.20 9.05 -9.61
N LEU A 254 -17.37 9.90 -8.97
CA LEU A 254 -17.85 11.12 -8.32
C LEU A 254 -18.58 12.05 -9.30
N ASN A 255 -18.11 12.11 -10.56
CA ASN A 255 -18.74 12.90 -11.62
C ASN A 255 -20.16 12.45 -11.99
N ILE A 256 -20.57 11.25 -11.63
CA ILE A 256 -21.92 10.72 -11.86
C ILE A 256 -22.71 10.53 -10.56
N GLY A 257 -22.28 11.17 -9.46
CA GLY A 257 -23.02 11.23 -8.20
C GLY A 257 -22.60 10.22 -7.14
N ALA A 258 -21.54 9.43 -7.37
CA ALA A 258 -20.99 8.56 -6.34
C ALA A 258 -20.41 9.37 -5.15
N ILE A 259 -20.26 8.70 -4.01
CA ILE A 259 -19.55 9.22 -2.85
C ILE A 259 -18.29 8.41 -2.54
N LYS A 260 -17.33 9.03 -1.86
CA LYS A 260 -16.13 8.40 -1.31
C LYS A 260 -16.10 8.52 0.22
N ASP A 261 -15.20 7.80 0.88
CA ASP A 261 -14.91 8.06 2.30
C ASP A 261 -14.56 9.53 2.50
N GLU A 262 -15.10 10.16 3.55
CA GLU A 262 -14.82 11.57 3.81
C GLU A 262 -13.40 11.77 4.35
N GLU A 263 -12.99 10.91 5.27
CA GLU A 263 -11.69 10.97 5.93
C GLU A 263 -10.63 10.17 5.16
N PRO A 264 -9.39 10.67 5.09
CA PRO A 264 -8.34 10.03 4.33
C PRO A 264 -7.80 8.77 5.00
N ALA A 265 -7.31 7.85 4.18
CA ALA A 265 -6.58 6.67 4.61
C ALA A 265 -5.42 6.39 3.65
N GLU A 266 -4.26 6.02 4.18
CA GLU A 266 -3.08 5.78 3.36
C GLU A 266 -2.15 4.72 3.93
N CYS A 267 -1.25 4.21 3.08
CA CYS A 267 -0.11 3.39 3.47
C CYS A 267 1.18 4.19 3.20
N ILE A 268 1.98 4.38 4.25
CA ILE A 268 3.26 5.11 4.17
C ILE A 268 4.40 4.26 4.74
N PHE A 269 5.51 4.22 4.01
CA PHE A 269 6.77 3.70 4.53
C PHE A 269 7.67 4.81 5.08
N ASP A 270 8.41 4.49 6.13
CA ASP A 270 9.36 5.37 6.83
C ASP A 270 10.80 5.24 6.32
N ARG A 271 10.94 5.07 4.99
CA ARG A 271 12.18 4.70 4.30
C ARG A 271 12.64 5.74 3.25
N GLY A 272 12.05 6.93 3.23
CA GLY A 272 12.36 7.96 2.24
C GLY A 272 13.62 8.74 2.59
N LEU A 273 14.76 8.34 2.02
CA LEU A 273 16.00 9.11 2.18
C LEU A 273 15.95 10.40 1.38
N VAL A 274 16.32 11.50 2.02
CA VAL A 274 16.41 12.80 1.36
C VAL A 274 17.77 13.43 1.57
N PRO A 275 18.23 14.29 0.64
CA PRO A 275 19.44 15.08 0.85
C PRO A 275 19.38 15.89 2.15
N ILE A 276 20.53 16.08 2.80
CA ILE A 276 20.61 16.91 4.00
C ILE A 276 20.17 18.35 3.66
N GLY A 277 19.37 18.95 4.54
CA GLY A 277 18.81 20.29 4.36
C GLY A 277 17.51 20.34 3.54
N THR A 278 16.98 19.19 3.10
CA THR A 278 15.68 19.09 2.43
C THR A 278 14.56 19.70 3.28
N LYS A 279 13.62 20.39 2.61
CA LYS A 279 12.34 20.83 3.18
C LYS A 279 11.21 20.11 2.47
N THR A 280 10.18 19.74 3.22
CA THR A 280 9.03 18.97 2.71
C THR A 280 8.16 19.75 1.75
N ASP A 281 8.06 21.08 1.92
CA ASP A 281 7.34 21.95 0.97
C ASP A 281 7.90 21.86 -0.46
N ASP A 282 9.18 21.47 -0.60
CA ASP A 282 9.89 21.41 -1.87
C ASP A 282 9.90 20.00 -2.50
N MET A 283 9.39 18.97 -1.80
CA MET A 283 9.63 17.58 -2.19
C MET A 283 8.38 16.70 -2.12
N TYR A 284 7.89 16.34 -3.31
CA TYR A 284 6.97 15.22 -3.50
C TYR A 284 7.27 14.61 -4.87
N VAL A 285 8.13 13.60 -4.89
CA VAL A 285 8.68 13.01 -6.11
C VAL A 285 8.00 11.68 -6.39
N GLN A 286 7.35 11.58 -7.54
CA GLN A 286 6.88 10.31 -8.06
C GLN A 286 8.09 9.49 -8.53
N THR A 287 8.21 8.26 -8.04
CA THR A 287 9.37 7.41 -8.34
C THR A 287 8.94 6.04 -8.85
N ALA A 288 9.79 5.42 -9.67
CA ALA A 288 9.81 3.97 -9.71
C ALA A 288 10.15 3.45 -8.31
N THR A 289 9.45 2.42 -7.85
CA THR A 289 9.58 1.88 -6.48
C THR A 289 11.05 1.69 -6.10
N TYR A 290 11.42 2.08 -4.87
CA TYR A 290 12.74 1.90 -4.25
C TYR A 290 13.85 2.91 -4.62
N LYS A 291 13.59 3.96 -5.39
CA LYS A 291 14.58 5.05 -5.56
C LYS A 291 14.83 5.75 -4.22
N ASP A 292 16.08 5.83 -3.75
CA ASP A 292 16.48 6.51 -2.50
C ASP A 292 15.75 5.96 -1.26
N TRP A 293 15.77 4.63 -1.16
CA TRP A 293 15.05 3.83 -0.17
C TRP A 293 16.01 3.14 0.79
N LEU A 294 16.06 3.58 2.05
CA LEU A 294 16.88 2.93 3.08
C LEU A 294 16.08 1.85 3.79
N TRP A 295 16.50 0.60 3.65
CA TRP A 295 15.82 -0.52 4.32
C TRP A 295 15.89 -0.47 5.83
N LEU A 296 17.03 0.02 6.35
CA LEU A 296 17.24 0.23 7.76
C LEU A 296 16.24 1.25 8.36
N GLY A 297 15.61 2.10 7.54
CA GLY A 297 14.69 3.16 7.99
C GLY A 297 13.53 2.67 8.85
N SER A 298 13.01 1.46 8.58
CA SER A 298 11.92 0.85 9.39
C SER A 298 12.39 0.14 10.65
N HIS A 299 13.69 -0.03 10.85
CA HIS A 299 14.20 -0.67 12.05
C HIS A 299 14.12 0.30 13.23
N PRO A 300 13.92 -0.19 14.46
CA PRO A 300 13.69 0.63 15.64
C PRO A 300 15.00 1.21 16.19
N LEU A 301 15.78 1.89 15.34
CA LEU A 301 16.97 2.63 15.74
C LEU A 301 16.59 4.02 16.29
N LEU A 302 17.56 4.79 16.80
CA LEU A 302 17.31 6.10 17.39
C LEU A 302 16.80 7.08 16.32
N LYS A 303 15.61 7.67 16.54
CA LYS A 303 15.05 8.69 15.65
C LYS A 303 14.86 10.01 16.41
N LEU A 304 15.35 11.09 15.83
CA LEU A 304 15.30 12.44 16.41
C LEU A 304 14.53 13.37 15.48
N ASN A 305 13.77 14.29 16.03
CA ASN A 305 13.18 15.38 15.24
C ASN A 305 14.29 16.33 14.74
N MET A 306 13.93 17.30 13.89
CA MET A 306 14.89 18.28 13.36
C MET A 306 15.48 19.24 14.41
N ARG A 307 15.07 19.14 15.69
CA ARG A 307 15.71 19.83 16.83
C ARG A 307 16.71 18.95 17.58
N GLY A 308 16.97 17.72 17.12
CA GLY A 308 17.89 16.77 17.76
C GLY A 308 17.33 16.11 19.02
N GLN A 309 16.00 15.98 19.14
CA GLN A 309 15.34 15.37 20.31
C GLN A 309 14.53 14.15 19.90
N ARG A 310 14.50 13.10 20.72
CA ARG A 310 13.53 12.00 20.55
C ARG A 310 12.11 12.54 20.63
N PHE A 311 11.19 11.93 19.88
CA PHE A 311 9.81 12.43 19.75
C PHE A 311 8.74 11.34 19.73
N ALA A 312 9.14 10.07 19.70
CA ALA A 312 8.23 8.93 19.65
C ALA A 312 8.95 7.63 20.02
N ASN A 313 8.17 6.58 20.27
CA ASN A 313 8.64 5.20 20.30
C ASN A 313 8.96 4.75 18.86
N GLU A 314 10.18 4.32 18.57
CA GLU A 314 10.61 3.93 17.22
C GLU A 314 10.26 2.48 16.84
N SER A 315 9.66 1.69 17.76
CA SER A 315 9.20 0.31 17.52
C SER A 315 7.81 0.17 16.87
N VAL A 316 7.12 1.29 16.70
CA VAL A 316 5.75 1.36 16.15
C VAL A 316 5.70 0.99 14.66
N PRO A 317 4.50 0.69 14.10
CA PRO A 317 4.26 0.56 12.66
C PRO A 317 4.94 1.61 11.77
N TYR A 318 5.24 1.26 10.52
CA TYR A 318 6.03 2.10 9.59
C TYR A 318 5.47 3.54 9.50
N GLN A 319 4.17 3.67 9.29
CA GLN A 319 3.54 4.97 9.13
C GLN A 319 3.47 5.78 10.42
N PHE A 320 3.52 5.13 11.59
CA PHE A 320 3.27 5.79 12.87
C PHE A 320 4.40 6.75 13.23
N ILE A 321 5.64 6.41 12.90
CA ILE A 321 6.76 7.34 13.11
C ILE A 321 6.65 8.56 12.18
N VAL A 322 6.15 8.39 10.96
CA VAL A 322 5.89 9.50 10.03
C VAL A 322 4.73 10.36 10.55
N ASN A 323 3.70 9.75 11.13
CA ASN A 323 2.61 10.48 11.79
C ASN A 323 3.14 11.29 12.98
N ALA A 324 4.02 10.71 13.81
CA ALA A 324 4.65 11.43 14.92
C ALA A 324 5.55 12.58 14.41
N ALA A 325 6.32 12.35 13.34
CA ALA A 325 7.14 13.37 12.70
C ALA A 325 6.28 14.51 12.12
N SER A 326 5.03 14.22 11.71
CA SER A 326 4.10 15.25 11.24
C SER A 326 3.65 16.25 12.31
N LYS A 327 3.90 15.93 13.59
CA LYS A 327 3.69 16.84 14.73
C LYS A 327 4.96 17.64 15.07
N GLN A 328 6.04 17.44 14.32
CA GLN A 328 7.30 18.14 14.45
C GLN A 328 7.49 19.13 13.29
N PRO A 329 8.26 20.22 13.48
CA PRO A 329 8.59 21.14 12.39
C PRO A 329 9.27 20.41 11.24
N GLY A 330 8.81 20.70 10.02
CA GLY A 330 9.40 20.18 8.78
C GLY A 330 8.93 18.80 8.35
N TYR A 331 8.14 18.07 9.15
CA TYR A 331 7.60 16.74 8.81
C TYR A 331 8.65 15.65 8.48
N LEU A 332 9.94 15.95 8.72
CA LEU A 332 11.09 15.05 8.56
C LEU A 332 11.70 14.73 9.92
N TYR A 333 12.55 13.72 9.95
CA TYR A 333 13.30 13.32 11.13
C TYR A 333 14.65 12.73 10.76
N ALA A 334 15.60 12.81 11.69
CA ALA A 334 16.87 12.15 11.57
C ALA A 334 16.79 10.73 12.15
N MET A 335 17.50 9.79 11.53
CA MET A 335 17.80 8.49 12.13
C MET A 335 19.30 8.42 12.38
N ILE A 336 19.69 7.95 13.58
CA ILE A 336 21.09 7.82 14.00
C ILE A 336 21.33 6.38 14.48
N TRP A 337 22.46 5.81 14.06
CA TRP A 337 22.90 4.48 14.48
C TRP A 337 24.42 4.37 14.48
N ASP A 338 24.93 3.22 14.91
CA ASP A 338 26.34 2.95 15.07
C ASP A 338 26.75 1.66 14.34
N ASP A 339 28.02 1.28 14.38
CA ASP A 339 28.56 0.18 13.59
C ASP A 339 28.10 -1.23 14.03
N ASN A 340 27.31 -1.37 15.09
CA ASN A 340 26.71 -2.64 15.52
C ASN A 340 25.35 -2.95 14.87
N PHE A 341 24.85 -2.10 13.96
CA PHE A 341 23.48 -2.20 13.43
C PHE A 341 23.11 -3.55 12.80
N GLU A 342 24.06 -4.34 12.30
CA GLU A 342 23.80 -5.70 11.84
C GLU A 342 23.41 -6.68 12.96
N GLU A 343 24.11 -6.61 14.09
CA GLU A 343 23.76 -7.41 15.27
C GLU A 343 22.43 -6.94 15.86
N TYR A 344 22.19 -5.63 15.82
CA TYR A 344 20.91 -5.07 16.19
C TYR A 344 19.78 -5.58 15.30
N ALA A 345 19.99 -5.66 13.99
CA ALA A 345 18.98 -6.17 13.06
C ALA A 345 18.54 -7.61 13.37
N LYS A 346 19.46 -8.46 13.85
CA LYS A 346 19.15 -9.85 14.27
C LYS A 346 18.31 -9.91 15.54
N GLN A 347 18.48 -8.95 16.44
CA GLN A 347 17.71 -8.89 17.69
C GLN A 347 16.29 -8.36 17.46
N PHE A 348 16.11 -7.55 16.40
CA PHE A 348 14.83 -6.96 16.07
C PHE A 348 13.94 -8.03 15.44
N HIS A 349 12.92 -8.47 16.17
CA HIS A 349 11.87 -9.32 15.60
C HIS A 349 10.99 -8.50 14.63
N MET A 350 11.52 -8.24 13.44
CA MET A 350 10.84 -7.55 12.35
C MET A 350 9.99 -8.55 11.54
N VAL A 351 8.88 -8.06 10.99
CA VAL A 351 7.86 -8.85 10.27
C VAL A 351 7.59 -8.28 8.88
N GLY A 352 6.98 -9.09 8.00
CA GLY A 352 6.68 -8.72 6.63
C GLY A 352 7.92 -8.21 5.90
N CYS A 353 7.75 -7.18 5.08
CA CYS A 353 8.86 -6.67 4.28
C CYS A 353 10.10 -6.34 5.14
N ALA A 354 9.96 -5.62 6.27
CA ALA A 354 11.07 -5.15 7.14
C ALA A 354 11.98 -6.23 7.74
N ARG A 355 11.57 -7.51 7.64
CA ARG A 355 12.35 -8.64 8.14
C ARG A 355 13.71 -8.76 7.45
N VAL A 356 14.68 -9.28 8.20
CA VAL A 356 15.96 -9.74 7.67
C VAL A 356 15.91 -11.25 7.49
N GLY A 357 16.31 -11.73 6.30
CA GLY A 357 16.11 -13.10 5.88
C GLY A 357 14.70 -13.35 5.36
N PHE A 358 14.49 -14.44 4.62
CA PHE A 358 13.17 -14.76 4.03
C PHE A 358 12.09 -14.90 5.11
N PRO A 359 10.88 -14.35 4.92
CA PRO A 359 10.33 -13.65 3.73
C PRO A 359 10.63 -12.14 3.67
N GLY A 360 11.50 -11.62 4.51
CA GLY A 360 12.03 -10.26 4.38
C GLY A 360 12.74 -10.05 3.05
N TYR A 361 12.67 -8.83 2.51
CA TYR A 361 13.30 -8.53 1.22
C TYR A 361 14.80 -8.28 1.36
N MET A 362 15.26 -7.94 2.58
CA MET A 362 16.68 -7.90 2.89
C MET A 362 17.16 -9.30 3.25
N ALA A 363 17.91 -9.92 2.34
CA ALA A 363 18.31 -11.33 2.45
C ALA A 363 19.17 -11.64 3.69
N SER A 364 19.93 -10.68 4.19
CA SER A 364 20.80 -10.85 5.36
C SER A 364 21.12 -9.51 6.04
N ALA A 365 21.68 -9.58 7.25
CA ALA A 365 22.16 -8.38 7.94
C ALA A 365 23.32 -7.71 7.18
N GLU A 366 24.18 -8.49 6.51
CA GLU A 366 25.26 -7.99 5.64
C GLU A 366 24.70 -7.12 4.50
N LYS A 367 23.55 -7.50 3.91
CA LYS A 367 22.88 -6.67 2.89
C LYS A 367 22.41 -5.31 3.41
N LEU A 368 22.12 -5.17 4.70
CA LEU A 368 21.84 -3.86 5.30
C LEU A 368 23.07 -2.95 5.31
N ARG A 369 24.28 -3.51 5.47
CA ARG A 369 25.52 -2.74 5.39
C ARG A 369 25.82 -2.29 3.97
N GLU A 370 25.62 -3.17 2.98
CA GLU A 370 25.73 -2.81 1.57
C GLU A 370 24.74 -1.68 1.22
N ASP A 371 23.47 -1.80 1.64
CA ASP A 371 22.44 -0.76 1.43
C ASP A 371 22.84 0.57 2.09
N THR A 372 23.34 0.51 3.33
CA THR A 372 23.84 1.70 4.04
C THR A 372 25.01 2.34 3.31
N GLN A 373 26.01 1.54 2.90
CA GLN A 373 27.22 2.05 2.24
C GLN A 373 26.88 2.69 0.88
N GLN A 374 25.97 2.10 0.10
CA GLN A 374 25.45 2.71 -1.13
C GLN A 374 24.96 4.14 -0.89
N TYR A 375 24.25 4.38 0.22
CA TYR A 375 23.71 5.71 0.51
C TYR A 375 24.72 6.65 1.16
N VAL A 376 25.78 6.12 1.78
CA VAL A 376 26.97 6.90 2.13
C VAL A 376 27.64 7.42 0.85
N ASP A 377 27.85 6.55 -0.14
CA ASP A 377 28.49 6.92 -1.40
C ASP A 377 27.67 7.94 -2.21
N LYS A 378 26.33 7.90 -2.08
CA LYS A 378 25.41 8.89 -2.65
C LYS A 378 25.31 10.19 -1.85
N GLY A 379 25.91 10.27 -0.66
CA GLY A 379 25.82 11.43 0.23
C GLY A 379 24.45 11.62 0.90
N LEU A 380 23.61 10.58 0.91
CA LEU A 380 22.29 10.59 1.59
C LEU A 380 22.38 10.08 3.04
N VAL A 381 23.44 9.30 3.35
CA VAL A 381 23.81 8.90 4.70
C VAL A 381 25.15 9.54 5.04
N VAL A 382 25.24 10.16 6.20
CA VAL A 382 26.47 10.70 6.77
C VAL A 382 27.15 9.61 7.60
N LYS A 383 28.46 9.49 7.46
CA LYS A 383 29.35 8.67 8.31
C LYS A 383 30.32 9.59 9.04
N ALA A 384 30.49 9.42 10.35
CA ALA A 384 31.39 10.23 11.18
C ALA A 384 32.02 9.42 12.32
N ASP A 385 33.13 9.90 12.88
CA ASP A 385 33.81 9.22 14.01
C ASP A 385 33.34 9.73 15.38
N THR A 386 32.62 10.87 15.41
CA THR A 386 32.03 11.45 16.62
C THR A 386 30.56 11.84 16.40
N ILE A 387 29.78 11.92 17.48
CA ILE A 387 28.38 12.34 17.44
C ILE A 387 28.28 13.83 17.09
N GLU A 388 29.24 14.64 17.51
CA GLU A 388 29.31 16.07 17.23
C GLU A 388 29.51 16.35 15.74
N GLU A 389 30.46 15.68 15.10
CA GLU A 389 30.66 15.76 13.64
C GLU A 389 29.43 15.27 12.89
N LEU A 390 28.83 14.16 13.34
CA LEU A 390 27.61 13.63 12.74
C LEU A 390 26.48 14.68 12.79
N ALA A 391 26.25 15.30 13.94
CA ALA A 391 25.21 16.31 14.11
C ALA A 391 25.46 17.55 13.24
N GLN A 392 26.71 18.01 13.13
CA GLN A 392 27.07 19.13 12.25
C GLN A 392 26.77 18.81 10.79
N HIS A 393 27.18 17.64 10.31
CA HIS A 393 26.92 17.20 8.94
C HIS A 393 25.44 16.98 8.64
N LEU A 394 24.65 16.53 9.62
CA LEU A 394 23.19 16.42 9.52
C LEU A 394 22.47 17.79 9.64
N GLN A 395 23.19 18.87 9.93
CA GLN A 395 22.65 20.20 10.18
C GLN A 395 21.65 20.24 11.36
N LEU A 396 21.94 19.48 12.41
CA LEU A 396 21.15 19.42 13.64
C LEU A 396 21.85 20.15 14.80
N PRO A 397 21.11 20.59 15.85
CA PRO A 397 21.72 21.17 17.02
C PRO A 397 22.62 20.17 17.76
N VAL A 398 23.94 20.36 17.68
CA VAL A 398 24.97 19.44 18.21
C VAL A 398 24.71 19.04 19.65
N ALA A 399 24.47 20.02 20.53
CA ALA A 399 24.23 19.78 21.95
C ALA A 399 23.00 18.88 22.20
N ASN A 400 21.93 19.07 21.42
CA ASN A 400 20.71 18.28 21.58
C ASN A 400 20.91 16.84 21.10
N VAL A 401 21.60 16.65 19.97
CA VAL A 401 21.90 15.31 19.46
C VAL A 401 22.78 14.54 20.43
N ALA A 402 23.86 15.15 20.93
CA ALA A 402 24.74 14.53 21.92
C ALA A 402 23.99 14.15 23.21
N ALA A 403 23.12 15.04 23.70
CA ALA A 403 22.27 14.77 24.87
C ALA A 403 21.29 13.60 24.61
N SER A 404 20.66 13.55 23.43
CA SER A 404 19.73 12.49 23.06
C SER A 404 20.42 11.13 22.92
N VAL A 405 21.61 11.09 22.32
CA VAL A 405 22.41 9.86 22.21
C VAL A 405 22.83 9.36 23.59
N LYS A 406 23.32 10.27 24.45
CA LYS A 406 23.65 9.93 25.84
C LYS A 406 22.44 9.36 26.58
N ARG A 407 21.29 10.05 26.51
CA ARG A 407 20.04 9.60 27.14
C ARG A 407 19.60 8.24 26.63
N ASN A 408 19.64 8.01 25.31
CA ASN A 408 19.32 6.71 24.73
C ASN A 408 20.20 5.59 25.31
N ASN A 409 21.52 5.80 25.42
CA ASN A 409 22.44 4.81 25.98
C ASN A 409 22.17 4.55 27.48
N GLU A 410 21.77 5.57 28.25
CA GLU A 410 21.33 5.40 29.64
C GLU A 410 20.08 4.49 29.72
N LEU A 411 19.09 4.69 28.84
CA LEU A 411 17.89 3.85 28.79
C LEU A 411 18.18 2.39 28.40
N VAL A 412 19.16 2.18 27.49
CA VAL A 412 19.63 0.84 27.12
C VAL A 412 20.29 0.16 28.33
N ASN A 413 21.14 0.87 29.07
CA ASN A 413 21.78 0.33 30.28
C ASN A 413 20.77 0.01 31.38
N ASP A 414 19.73 0.83 31.52
CA ASP A 414 18.62 0.59 32.44
C ASP A 414 17.70 -0.56 31.97
N ASN A 415 17.82 -0.98 30.71
CA ASN A 415 16.98 -1.96 30.03
C ASN A 415 15.48 -1.60 30.03
N ILE A 416 15.17 -0.30 30.02
CA ILE A 416 13.81 0.23 29.98
C ILE A 416 13.79 1.63 29.34
N ASP A 417 12.94 1.82 28.32
CA ASP A 417 12.68 3.15 27.77
C ASP A 417 11.66 3.90 28.62
N LYS A 418 12.17 4.65 29.59
CA LYS A 418 11.37 5.51 30.48
C LYS A 418 10.77 6.74 29.77
N ASP A 419 11.18 7.02 28.54
CA ASP A 419 10.72 8.22 27.82
C ASP A 419 9.52 7.89 26.92
N PHE A 420 9.58 6.79 26.15
CA PHE A 420 8.54 6.44 25.17
C PHE A 420 8.07 4.97 25.21
N GLY A 421 8.55 4.16 26.15
CA GLY A 421 8.06 2.79 26.35
C GLY A 421 8.43 1.80 25.25
N LYS A 422 9.50 2.06 24.48
CA LYS A 422 10.09 1.09 23.54
C LYS A 422 10.48 -0.21 24.26
N GLU A 423 10.19 -1.34 23.63
CA GLU A 423 10.43 -2.65 24.22
C GLU A 423 11.92 -2.91 24.45
N ALA A 424 12.24 -3.52 25.60
CA ALA A 424 13.62 -3.75 26.04
C ALA A 424 14.48 -4.47 24.99
N TYR A 425 13.96 -5.53 24.37
CA TYR A 425 14.67 -6.29 23.33
C TYR A 425 14.91 -5.51 22.03
N ARG A 426 14.35 -4.30 21.90
CA ARG A 426 14.55 -3.38 20.75
C ARG A 426 15.36 -2.15 21.12
N LEU A 427 15.85 -2.03 22.36
CA LEU A 427 16.75 -0.96 22.76
C LEU A 427 18.15 -1.21 22.20
N THR A 428 18.73 -0.17 21.60
CA THR A 428 20.07 -0.23 21.01
C THR A 428 20.91 0.96 21.44
N SER A 429 22.16 0.68 21.77
CA SER A 429 23.12 1.74 22.03
C SER A 429 23.56 2.42 20.73
N VAL A 430 24.04 3.64 20.87
CA VAL A 430 24.82 4.35 19.86
C VAL A 430 26.14 4.71 20.52
N ASN A 431 27.09 3.77 20.52
CA ASN A 431 28.36 3.87 21.24
C ASN A 431 29.58 3.28 20.52
N LYS A 432 29.41 2.66 19.35
CA LYS A 432 30.51 2.10 18.56
C LYS A 432 30.70 2.82 17.22
N LYS A 433 31.78 3.59 17.13
CA LYS A 433 32.19 4.22 15.87
C LYS A 433 32.47 3.18 14.76
N PRO A 434 32.33 3.56 13.48
CA PRO A 434 31.78 4.83 12.98
C PRO A 434 30.28 4.97 13.31
N TYR A 435 29.84 6.22 13.46
CA TYR A 435 28.43 6.58 13.59
C TYR A 435 27.86 6.95 12.24
N TYR A 436 26.59 6.65 12.06
CA TYR A 436 25.86 6.91 10.83
C TYR A 436 24.60 7.71 11.13
N GLY A 437 24.17 8.51 10.17
CA GLY A 437 22.90 9.19 10.26
C GLY A 437 22.38 9.68 8.93
N CYS A 438 21.07 9.87 8.83
CA CYS A 438 20.41 10.38 7.64
C CYS A 438 19.14 11.16 8.00
N ILE A 439 18.57 11.86 7.03
CA ILE A 439 17.24 12.47 7.13
C ILE A 439 16.25 11.61 6.36
N LEU A 440 15.13 11.31 7.01
CA LEU A 440 14.04 10.49 6.48
C LEU A 440 12.73 11.28 6.43
N GLY A 441 11.96 10.99 5.39
CA GLY A 441 10.56 11.38 5.25
C GLY A 441 9.69 10.19 4.86
N GLY A 442 8.37 10.40 4.91
CA GLY A 442 7.41 9.40 4.46
C GLY A 442 7.50 9.12 2.97
N ARG A 443 7.17 7.90 2.58
CA ARG A 443 6.93 7.52 1.19
C ARG A 443 5.55 6.91 1.07
N ILE A 444 4.65 7.59 0.37
CA ILE A 444 3.28 7.10 0.23
C ILE A 444 3.24 6.02 -0.83
N LEU A 445 2.74 4.85 -0.43
CA LEU A 445 2.53 3.73 -1.31
C LEU A 445 1.19 3.85 -2.03
N CYS A 446 0.11 4.07 -1.28
CA CYS A 446 -1.24 4.19 -1.82
C CYS A 446 -2.17 4.91 -0.86
N THR A 447 -3.30 5.36 -1.38
CA THR A 447 -4.47 5.83 -0.62
C THR A 447 -5.52 4.73 -0.59
N PHE A 448 -6.41 4.77 0.41
CA PHE A 448 -7.45 3.77 0.65
C PHE A 448 -8.85 4.37 0.86
N ASP A 449 -8.97 5.70 0.95
CA ASP A 449 -10.25 6.43 1.09
C ASP A 449 -10.97 6.57 -0.26
N GLY A 450 -11.33 5.42 -0.83
CA GLY A 450 -12.01 5.31 -2.13
C GLY A 450 -13.53 5.48 -2.06
N LEU A 451 -14.20 5.05 -3.13
CA LEU A 451 -15.65 5.08 -3.31
C LEU A 451 -16.36 4.22 -2.26
N ARG A 452 -17.42 4.73 -1.64
CA ARG A 452 -18.22 3.92 -0.73
C ARG A 452 -18.91 2.81 -1.50
N ILE A 453 -18.81 1.59 -0.99
CA ILE A 453 -19.45 0.40 -1.55
C ILE A 453 -20.32 -0.31 -0.52
N ASN A 454 -21.31 -1.06 -0.99
CA ASN A 454 -22.05 -2.02 -0.15
C ASN A 454 -21.38 -3.41 -0.17
N LYS A 455 -21.98 -4.41 0.49
CA LYS A 455 -21.46 -5.80 0.53
C LYS A 455 -21.56 -6.54 -0.82
N GLN A 456 -22.27 -5.99 -1.79
CA GLN A 456 -22.33 -6.47 -3.17
C GLN A 456 -21.27 -5.81 -4.05
N MET A 457 -20.37 -5.01 -3.45
CA MET A 457 -19.33 -4.22 -4.13
C MET A 457 -19.88 -3.12 -5.03
N GLU A 458 -21.17 -2.78 -4.92
CA GLU A 458 -21.82 -1.73 -5.72
C GLU A 458 -21.44 -0.37 -5.15
N VAL A 459 -21.08 0.56 -6.02
CA VAL A 459 -20.74 1.94 -5.65
C VAL A 459 -22.00 2.68 -5.22
N MET A 460 -21.92 3.44 -4.13
CA MET A 460 -23.05 4.16 -3.56
C MET A 460 -23.09 5.63 -4.00
N ASP A 461 -24.30 6.17 -4.16
CA ASP A 461 -24.57 7.59 -4.39
C ASP A 461 -24.69 8.37 -3.07
N ASN A 462 -25.00 9.67 -3.17
CA ASN A 462 -25.17 10.57 -2.02
C ASN A 462 -26.45 10.31 -1.18
N GLN A 463 -27.34 9.41 -1.60
CA GLN A 463 -28.42 8.87 -0.78
C GLN A 463 -28.09 7.48 -0.21
N TYR A 464 -26.85 7.00 -0.41
CA TYR A 464 -26.41 5.65 -0.06
C TYR A 464 -27.20 4.54 -0.80
N HIS A 465 -27.76 4.85 -1.98
CA HIS A 465 -28.29 3.84 -2.88
C HIS A 465 -27.19 3.35 -3.83
N ALA A 466 -27.28 2.09 -4.24
CA ALA A 466 -26.39 1.54 -5.25
C ALA A 466 -26.61 2.24 -6.60
N ILE A 467 -25.52 2.67 -7.24
CA ILE A 467 -25.53 3.13 -8.63
C ILE A 467 -25.60 1.88 -9.51
N PRO A 468 -26.67 1.68 -10.28
CA PRO A 468 -26.86 0.44 -11.04
C PRO A 468 -25.69 0.21 -12.01
N HIS A 469 -25.20 -1.04 -12.02
CA HIS A 469 -24.14 -1.53 -12.91
C HIS A 469 -22.75 -0.93 -12.66
N LEU A 470 -22.53 -0.28 -11.51
CA LEU A 470 -21.23 0.26 -11.11
C LEU A 470 -20.68 -0.43 -9.86
N TYR A 471 -19.49 -0.99 -9.98
CA TYR A 471 -18.79 -1.68 -8.90
C TYR A 471 -17.40 -1.07 -8.70
N ALA A 472 -16.84 -1.23 -7.50
CA ALA A 472 -15.45 -0.86 -7.21
C ALA A 472 -14.77 -1.88 -6.31
N ALA A 473 -13.46 -2.06 -6.50
CA ALA A 473 -12.65 -2.95 -5.68
C ALA A 473 -11.20 -2.46 -5.55
N GLY A 474 -10.50 -2.95 -4.54
CA GLY A 474 -9.13 -2.52 -4.23
C GLY A 474 -9.12 -1.10 -3.70
N ASN A 475 -8.15 -0.28 -4.12
CA ASN A 475 -8.01 1.08 -3.58
C ASN A 475 -9.01 2.08 -4.19
N ASP A 476 -9.77 1.68 -5.22
CA ASP A 476 -10.92 2.46 -5.70
C ASP A 476 -12.11 2.33 -4.74
N SER A 477 -12.18 1.28 -3.92
CA SER A 477 -13.22 1.12 -2.90
C SER A 477 -12.74 1.62 -1.54
N GLY A 478 -13.61 2.36 -0.85
CA GLY A 478 -13.46 2.83 0.51
C GLY A 478 -14.28 2.02 1.52
N GLY A 479 -14.33 2.50 2.76
CA GLY A 479 -15.02 1.92 3.90
C GLY A 479 -14.24 0.85 4.65
N PHE A 480 -13.12 0.36 4.11
CA PHE A 480 -12.35 -0.72 4.73
C PHE A 480 -11.21 -0.22 5.64
N PHE A 481 -10.59 0.91 5.27
CA PHE A 481 -9.41 1.45 5.96
C PHE A 481 -9.69 2.86 6.47
N PHE A 482 -9.01 3.25 7.55
CA PHE A 482 -9.05 4.61 8.08
C PHE A 482 -7.65 5.04 8.55
N GLY A 483 -7.24 6.25 8.18
CA GLY A 483 -5.98 6.84 8.62
C GLY A 483 -4.74 6.07 8.16
N SER A 484 -4.24 5.17 9.00
CA SER A 484 -3.00 4.42 8.72
C SER A 484 -3.27 2.99 8.30
N TYR A 485 -2.38 2.41 7.50
CA TYR A 485 -2.42 0.98 7.21
C TYR A 485 -2.09 0.15 8.47
N PRO A 486 -2.91 -0.85 8.86
CA PRO A 486 -2.62 -1.73 10.00
C PRO A 486 -1.59 -2.79 9.61
N ASP A 487 -0.31 -2.39 9.53
CA ASP A 487 0.80 -3.25 9.06
C ASP A 487 1.08 -4.50 9.93
N ARG A 488 0.47 -4.60 11.10
CA ARG A 488 0.45 -5.78 11.98
C ARG A 488 -0.60 -6.83 11.60
N VAL A 489 -1.38 -6.53 10.58
CA VAL A 489 -2.21 -7.49 9.82
C VAL A 489 -1.64 -7.53 8.40
N PRO A 490 -0.50 -8.21 8.20
CA PRO A 490 0.23 -8.12 6.96
C PRO A 490 -0.52 -8.78 5.78
N GLY A 491 -0.22 -8.32 4.57
CA GLY A 491 -0.90 -8.75 3.34
C GLY A 491 -2.37 -8.30 3.17
N LEU A 492 -2.92 -7.54 4.13
CA LEU A 492 -4.31 -7.11 4.15
C LEU A 492 -4.73 -6.27 2.92
N ALA A 493 -3.93 -5.29 2.49
CA ALA A 493 -4.29 -4.46 1.34
C ALA A 493 -4.34 -5.25 0.03
N ALA A 494 -3.36 -6.16 -0.17
CA ALA A 494 -3.28 -6.99 -1.37
C ALA A 494 -4.45 -7.98 -1.44
N SER A 495 -4.80 -8.62 -0.32
CA SER A 495 -5.93 -9.54 -0.31
C SER A 495 -7.28 -8.85 -0.27
N HIS A 496 -7.42 -7.68 0.37
CA HIS A 496 -8.60 -6.83 0.23
C HIS A 496 -8.90 -6.58 -1.25
N ALA A 497 -7.90 -6.17 -2.02
CA ALA A 497 -8.02 -5.99 -3.47
C ALA A 497 -8.45 -7.29 -4.17
N GLN A 498 -7.81 -8.42 -3.90
CA GLN A 498 -8.14 -9.70 -4.54
C GLN A 498 -9.54 -10.21 -4.19
N THR A 499 -9.90 -10.17 -2.91
CA THR A 499 -11.18 -10.64 -2.39
C THR A 499 -12.31 -9.79 -2.93
N PHE A 500 -12.23 -8.46 -2.80
CA PHE A 500 -13.28 -7.57 -3.29
C PHE A 500 -13.34 -7.56 -4.81
N GLY A 501 -12.21 -7.70 -5.50
CA GLY A 501 -12.17 -7.90 -6.94
C GLY A 501 -12.94 -9.16 -7.36
N ARG A 502 -12.63 -10.30 -6.73
CA ARG A 502 -13.34 -11.57 -7.00
C ARG A 502 -14.85 -11.43 -6.78
N LEU A 503 -15.25 -10.83 -5.66
CA LEU A 503 -16.66 -10.62 -5.32
C LEU A 503 -17.34 -9.68 -6.33
N ALA A 504 -16.71 -8.57 -6.69
CA ALA A 504 -17.26 -7.63 -7.67
C ALA A 504 -17.45 -8.29 -9.04
N GLY A 505 -16.48 -9.11 -9.48
CA GLY A 505 -16.59 -9.88 -10.72
C GLY A 505 -17.74 -10.88 -10.70
N GLN A 506 -17.94 -11.57 -9.57
CA GLN A 506 -19.07 -12.49 -9.40
C GLN A 506 -20.42 -11.77 -9.45
N GLN A 507 -20.52 -10.59 -8.84
CA GLN A 507 -21.77 -9.83 -8.81
C GLN A 507 -22.08 -9.19 -10.16
N ALA A 508 -21.11 -8.51 -10.77
CA ALA A 508 -21.29 -7.88 -12.08
C ALA A 508 -21.67 -8.88 -13.18
N ALA A 509 -21.23 -10.15 -13.10
CA ALA A 509 -21.60 -11.17 -14.08
C ALA A 509 -23.03 -11.74 -13.93
N GLN A 510 -23.68 -11.50 -12.78
CA GLN A 510 -25.02 -12.01 -12.45
C GLN A 510 -26.16 -11.05 -12.79
N ASN A 511 -25.85 -9.77 -13.03
CA ASN A 511 -26.80 -8.82 -13.65
C ASN A 511 -27.13 -9.24 -15.08
#